data_AF-A0A1H9PDW9-F1
#
_entry.id   AF-A0A1H9PDW9-F1
#
_cell.length_a   1.000
_cell.length_b   1.000
_cell.length_c   1.000
_cell.angle_alpha   90.00
_cell.angle_beta   90.00
_cell.angle_gamma   90.00
#
_symmetry.space_group_name_H-M   'P 1'
#
loop_
_entity.id
_entity.type
_entity.pdbx_description
1 polymer ?
#
loop_
_entity_poly.entity_id
_entity_poly.type
_entity_poly.pdbx_seq_one_letter_code
_entity_poly.pdbx_strand_id
1 'polypeptide(L)' 'MTASLEELLQQVRGRMLRAGRHEIAAGVTGLIAASVALDELNAAVRREDEEAVAFHAELLARLLADVGTSGFPPP' A
#
# COMPACT_ATOMS: atom_id res chain seq x y z
N MET A 1 -8.66 -8.37 19.74
CA MET A 1 -7.49 -7.77 19.06
C MET A 1 -7.88 -7.60 17.61
N THR A 2 -7.88 -6.37 17.10
CA THR A 2 -8.16 -6.09 15.69
C THR A 2 -6.87 -6.26 14.91
N ALA A 3 -6.87 -7.05 13.83
CA ALA A 3 -5.69 -7.22 12.98
C ALA A 3 -5.27 -5.87 12.36
N SER A 4 -3.97 -5.64 12.20
CA SER A 4 -3.47 -4.44 11.52
C SER A 4 -3.86 -4.47 10.03
N LEU A 5 -3.89 -3.30 9.38
CA LEU A 5 -4.15 -3.23 7.94
C LEU A 5 -3.15 -4.09 7.15
N GLU A 6 -1.86 -4.02 7.52
CA GLU A 6 -0.82 -4.80 6.87
C GLU A 6 -1.04 -6.31 7.02
N GLU A 7 -1.38 -6.78 8.23
CA GLU A 7 -1.70 -8.20 8.47
C GLU A 7 -2.88 -8.66 7.62
N LEU A 8 -3.93 -7.84 7.51
CA LEU A 8 -5.09 -8.14 6.66
C LEU A 8 -4.69 -8.21 5.18
N LEU A 9 -3.89 -7.26 4.69
CA LEU A 9 -3.41 -7.25 3.31
C LEU A 9 -2.52 -8.46 3.00
N GLN A 10 -1.62 -8.84 3.92
CA GLN A 10 -0.80 -10.04 3.78
C GLN A 10 -1.66 -11.31 3.70
N GLN A 11 -2.70 -11.42 4.53
CA GLN A 11 -3.65 -12.54 4.46
C GLN A 11 -4.42 -12.58 3.13
N VAL A 12 -4.89 -11.43 2.64
CA VAL A 12 -5.58 -11.32 1.35
C VAL A 12 -4.63 -11.72 0.21
N ARG A 13 -3.38 -11.22 0.21
CA ARG A 13 -2.36 -11.60 -0.77
C ARG A 13 -2.17 -13.12 -0.81
N GLY A 14 -2.01 -13.74 0.34
CA GLY A 14 -1.86 -15.19 0.45
C GLY A 14 -3.07 -15.97 -0.07
N ARG A 15 -4.29 -15.46 0.16
CA ARG A 15 -5.52 -16.06 -0.42
C ARG A 15 -5.57 -15.91 -1.94
N MET A 16 -5.20 -14.74 -2.49
CA MET A 16 -5.19 -14.51 -3.93
C MET A 16 -4.16 -15.39 -4.66
N LEU A 17 -2.96 -15.53 -4.10
CA LEU A 17 -1.92 -16.43 -4.64
C LEU A 17 -2.37 -17.89 -4.66
N ARG A 18 -2.97 -18.38 -3.57
CA ARG A 18 -3.52 -19.74 -3.51
C ARG A 18 -4.66 -19.98 -4.50
N ALA A 19 -5.40 -18.93 -4.85
CA ALA A 19 -6.47 -18.97 -5.84
C ALA A 19 -5.99 -18.74 -7.28
N GLY A 20 -4.68 -18.63 -7.53
CA GLY A 20 -4.10 -18.37 -8.85
C GLY A 20 -4.36 -16.94 -9.37
N ARG A 21 -4.82 -16.01 -8.53
CA ARG A 21 -5.14 -14.63 -8.89
C ARG A 21 -3.92 -13.72 -8.73
N HIS A 22 -2.90 -13.94 -9.56
CA HIS A 22 -1.60 -13.28 -9.45
C HIS A 22 -1.66 -11.76 -9.64
N GLU A 23 -2.49 -11.26 -10.56
CA GLU A 23 -2.66 -9.82 -10.80
C GLU A 23 -3.24 -9.12 -9.56
N ILE A 24 -4.27 -9.69 -8.96
CA ILE A 24 -4.84 -9.16 -7.70
C ILE A 24 -3.81 -9.25 -6.57
N ALA A 25 -3.04 -10.32 -6.49
CA ALA A 25 -1.97 -10.44 -5.49
C ALA A 25 -0.87 -9.38 -5.68
N ALA A 26 -0.55 -8.99 -6.92
CA ALA A 26 0.37 -7.91 -7.22
C ALA A 26 -0.21 -6.56 -6.77
N GLY A 27 -1.48 -6.26 -7.07
CA GLY A 27 -2.17 -5.06 -6.58
C GLY A 27 -2.20 -4.97 -5.04
N VAL A 28 -2.44 -6.10 -4.36
CA VAL A 28 -2.37 -6.17 -2.89
C VAL A 28 -0.95 -5.93 -2.37
N THR A 29 0.08 -6.33 -3.12
CA THR A 29 1.48 -6.02 -2.78
C THR A 29 1.74 -4.51 -2.87
N GLY A 30 1.18 -3.84 -3.88
CA GLY A 30 1.21 -2.38 -3.97
C GLY A 30 0.54 -1.69 -2.78
N LEU A 31 -0.60 -2.23 -2.31
CA LEU A 31 -1.27 -1.72 -1.10
C LEU A 31 -0.44 -1.90 0.18
N ILE A 32 0.30 -3.00 0.30
CA ILE A 32 1.23 -3.21 1.44
C ILE A 32 2.34 -2.16 1.39
N ALA A 33 2.94 -1.93 0.22
CA ALA A 33 3.97 -0.89 0.07
C ALA A 33 3.43 0.51 0.39
N ALA A 34 2.20 0.82 -0.04
CA ALA A 34 1.54 2.09 0.28
C ALA A 34 1.28 2.24 1.80
N SER A 35 0.91 1.17 2.49
CA SER A 35 0.75 1.17 3.96
C SER A 35 2.06 1.55 4.66
N VAL A 36 3.18 0.94 4.24
CA VAL A 36 4.50 1.26 4.80
C VAL A 36 4.89 2.71 4.52
N ALA A 37 4.68 3.19 3.29
CA ALA A 37 4.96 4.58 2.94
C ALA A 37 4.13 5.58 3.77
N LEU A 38 2.89 5.23 4.11
CA LEU A 38 2.04 6.03 4.98
C LEU A 38 2.55 6.05 6.44
N ASP A 39 3.03 4.93 6.96
CA ASP A 39 3.62 4.86 8.29
C ASP A 39 4.91 5.70 8.38
N GLU A 40 5.76 5.65 7.36
CA GLU A 40 6.96 6.48 7.26
C GLU A 40 6.63 7.97 7.12
N LEU A 41 5.60 8.31 6.32
CA LEU A 41 5.10 9.68 6.23
C LEU A 41 4.64 10.19 7.60
N ASN A 42 3.88 9.39 8.34
CA ASN A 42 3.42 9.75 9.69
C ASN A 42 4.60 9.91 10.66
N ALA A 43 5.62 9.05 10.56
CA ALA A 43 6.85 9.17 11.34
C ALA A 43 7.63 10.45 10.98
N ALA A 44 7.73 10.80 9.69
CA ALA A 44 8.35 12.03 9.22
C ALA A 44 7.63 13.28 9.74
N VAL A 45 6.29 13.30 9.69
CA VAL A 45 5.48 14.39 10.26
C VAL A 45 5.75 14.56 11.75
N ARG A 46 5.79 13.47 12.53
CA ARG A 46 6.09 13.53 13.98
C ARG A 46 7.49 14.03 14.31
N ARG A 47 8.44 13.86 13.39
CA ARG A 47 9.82 14.35 13.51
C ARG A 47 10.00 15.77 12.97
N GLU A 48 8.97 16.37 12.38
CA GLU A 48 9.02 17.66 11.69
C GLU A 48 10.07 17.69 10.56
N ASP A 49 10.26 16.54 9.89
CA ASP A 49 11.22 16.38 8.78
C ASP A 49 10.52 16.66 7.44
N GLU A 50 10.58 17.91 6.97
CA GLU A 50 9.89 18.36 5.76
C GLU A 50 10.35 17.63 4.48
N GLU A 51 11.65 17.29 4.39
CA GLU A 51 12.20 16.59 3.22
C GLU A 51 11.66 15.15 3.16
N ALA A 52 11.69 14.45 4.29
CA ALA A 52 11.11 13.11 4.37
C ALA A 52 9.59 13.11 4.14
N VAL A 53 8.88 14.14 4.64
CA VAL A 53 7.45 14.31 4.39
C VAL A 53 7.17 14.44 2.89
N ALA A 54 7.89 15.32 2.19
CA ALA A 54 7.70 15.52 0.75
C ALA A 54 7.99 14.23 -0.03
N PHE A 55 9.09 13.54 0.30
CA PHE A 55 9.47 12.28 -0.34
C PHE A 55 8.42 11.18 -0.15
N HIS A 56 8.01 10.93 1.10
CA HIS A 56 7.06 9.85 1.39
C HIS A 56 5.65 10.16 0.87
N ALA A 57 5.25 11.44 0.83
CA ALA A 57 3.99 11.86 0.22
C ALA A 57 3.97 11.61 -1.31
N GLU A 58 5.04 11.95 -2.02
CA GLU A 58 5.13 11.69 -3.47
C GLU A 58 5.18 10.19 -3.77
N LEU A 59 5.97 9.43 -2.99
CA LEU A 59 6.03 7.98 -3.11
C LEU A 59 4.65 7.34 -2.89
N LEU A 60 3.94 7.75 -1.85
CA LEU A 60 2.59 7.25 -1.56
C LEU A 60 1.62 7.54 -2.70
N ALA A 61 1.64 8.77 -3.26
CA ALA A 61 0.80 9.14 -4.39
C ALA A 61 1.06 8.25 -5.63
N ARG A 62 2.33 7.98 -5.93
CA ARG A 62 2.73 7.11 -7.05
C ARG A 62 2.29 5.66 -6.83
N LEU A 63 2.45 5.13 -5.62
CA LEU A 63 2.02 3.77 -5.28
C LEU A 63 0.50 3.61 -5.40
N LEU A 64 -0.27 4.60 -4.94
CA LEU A 64 -1.74 4.56 -5.01
C LEU A 64 -2.25 4.69 -6.45
N ALA A 65 -1.60 5.50 -7.30
CA ALA A 65 -1.94 5.61 -8.71
C ALA A 65 -1.77 4.27 -9.45
N ASP A 66 -0.67 3.56 -9.18
CA ASP A 66 -0.36 2.26 -9.79
C ASP A 66 -1.32 1.15 -9.36
N VAL A 67 -1.76 1.18 -8.09
CA VAL A 67 -2.81 0.28 -7.59
C VAL A 67 -4.16 0.56 -8.28
N GLY A 68 -4.50 1.83 -8.50
CA GLY A 68 -5.76 2.23 -9.15
C GLY A 68 -5.88 1.77 -10.61
N THR A 69 -4.76 1.60 -11.31
CA THR A 69 -4.73 1.13 -12.71
C THR A 69 -4.70 -0.40 -12.85
N SER A 70 -4.40 -1.14 -11.78
CA SER A 70 -4.06 -2.56 -11.84
C SER A 70 -5.22 -3.54 -11.56
N GLY A 71 -6.47 -3.09 -11.41
CA GLY A 71 -7.53 -4.06 -11.06
C GLY A 71 -8.98 -3.61 -10.96
N PHE A 72 -9.31 -2.37 -11.29
CA PHE A 72 -10.71 -1.93 -11.38
C PHE A 72 -10.99 -1.48 -12.81
N PRO A 73 -11.88 -2.15 -13.57
CA PRO A 73 -12.39 -1.54 -14.78
C PRO A 73 -13.04 -0.20 -14.38
N PRO A 74 -12.88 0.87 -15.19
CA PRO A 74 -13.67 2.08 -14.99
C PRO A 74 -15.17 1.74 -15.03
N PRO A 75 -16.02 2.53 -14.34
CA PRO A 75 -17.46 2.31 -14.32
C PRO A 75 -18.09 2.24 -15.72
#